data_AF-A0A7V1M2K7-F1
#
_entry.id   AF-A0A7V1M2K7-F1
#
_cell.length_a   1.000
_cell.length_b   1.000
_cell.length_c   1.000
_cell.angle_alpha   90.00
_cell.angle_beta   90.00
_cell.angle_gamma   90.00
#
_symmetry.space_group_name_H-M   'P 1'
#
loop_
_entity.id
_entity.type
_entity.pdbx_description
1 polymer ?
#
loop_
_entity_poly.entity_id
_entity_poly.type
_entity_poly.pdbx_seq_one_letter_code
_entity_poly.pdbx_strand_id
1 'polypeptide(L)'
;METPADDVMPQPQEPRREVETIPIEPPARQSTVAVRELFWQNVIREMLTSLSILSLQQAAKVSAGRLSPTPTIIDTPTGQITQDGPDEEESGLALFDGRLAVITTQGTRVPIADVHPMFACGIASAGPGRSLSTSVECSVFQIRTPPGEVYTLPLSEIRGFHSLSPELVEELQQTAEQQIREANGDDSETDQPFGFAAFTSLSREDRAPDQGPIDRS
;
A
#
# COMPACT_ATOMS: atom_id res chain seq x y z
N MET A 1 -55.79 0.10 -81.35
CA MET A 1 -55.65 0.60 -79.96
C MET A 1 -54.50 -0.20 -79.37
N GLU A 2 -53.27 0.22 -79.70
CA GLU A 2 -52.03 -0.47 -79.36
C GLU A 2 -51.42 0.25 -78.15
N THR A 3 -51.20 -0.49 -77.06
CA THR A 3 -50.47 -0.03 -75.87
C THR A 3 -48.96 -0.24 -76.06
N PRO A 4 -48.11 0.68 -75.56
CA PRO A 4 -46.68 0.64 -75.79
C PRO A 4 -45.98 -0.40 -74.90
N ALA A 5 -44.89 -0.96 -75.43
CA ALA A 5 -44.01 -1.87 -74.72
C ALA A 5 -43.20 -1.11 -73.65
N ASP A 6 -43.28 -1.56 -72.41
CA ASP A 6 -42.41 -1.12 -71.32
C ASP A 6 -40.98 -1.66 -71.55
N ASP A 7 -40.09 -0.72 -71.89
CA ASP A 7 -38.65 -0.91 -71.99
C ASP A 7 -38.04 -0.93 -70.57
N VAL A 8 -37.93 -2.12 -69.99
CA VAL A 8 -37.31 -2.35 -68.68
C VAL A 8 -35.79 -2.40 -68.87
N MET A 9 -35.14 -1.26 -68.64
CA MET A 9 -33.68 -1.17 -68.56
C MET A 9 -33.11 -2.07 -67.45
N PRO A 10 -32.10 -2.91 -67.72
CA PRO A 10 -31.46 -3.73 -66.69
C PRO A 10 -30.68 -2.86 -65.71
N GLN A 11 -31.03 -2.96 -64.43
CA GLN A 11 -30.34 -2.32 -63.32
C GLN A 11 -28.85 -2.77 -63.27
N PRO A 12 -27.90 -1.83 -63.07
CA PRO A 12 -26.49 -2.17 -62.91
C PRO A 12 -26.30 -2.96 -61.62
N GLN A 13 -25.83 -4.20 -61.74
CA GLN A 13 -25.48 -5.03 -60.59
C GLN A 13 -24.25 -4.43 -59.91
N GLU A 14 -24.43 -3.88 -58.70
CA GLU A 14 -23.32 -3.48 -57.86
C GLU A 14 -22.47 -4.72 -57.49
N PRO A 15 -21.13 -4.64 -57.57
CA PRO A 15 -20.27 -5.74 -57.20
C PRO A 15 -20.45 -6.01 -55.70
N ARG A 16 -20.99 -7.20 -55.38
CA ARG A 16 -21.02 -7.73 -54.01
C ARG A 16 -19.59 -7.74 -53.48
N ARG A 17 -19.26 -6.77 -52.63
CA ARG A 17 -18.09 -6.84 -51.76
C ARG A 17 -18.27 -8.06 -50.86
N GLU A 18 -17.53 -9.12 -51.14
CA GLU A 18 -17.32 -10.19 -50.18
C GLU A 18 -16.74 -9.55 -48.92
N VAL A 19 -17.51 -9.60 -47.84
CA VAL A 19 -17.05 -9.21 -46.52
C VAL A 19 -16.05 -10.27 -46.13
N GLU A 20 -14.78 -10.01 -46.41
CA GLU A 20 -13.65 -10.79 -45.92
C GLU A 20 -13.74 -10.77 -44.39
N THR A 21 -14.34 -11.83 -43.84
CA THR A 21 -14.39 -12.05 -42.40
C THR A 21 -12.97 -12.31 -41.96
N ILE A 22 -12.31 -11.24 -41.49
CA ILE A 22 -11.04 -11.34 -40.76
C ILE A 22 -11.29 -12.38 -39.66
N PRO A 23 -10.55 -13.51 -39.66
CA PRO A 23 -10.61 -14.45 -38.55
C PRO A 23 -10.20 -13.69 -37.30
N ILE A 24 -11.17 -13.41 -36.42
CA ILE A 24 -10.87 -12.88 -35.09
C ILE A 24 -10.24 -14.04 -34.35
N GLU A 25 -8.92 -14.14 -34.48
CA GLU A 25 -8.12 -15.05 -33.68
C GLU A 25 -8.40 -14.69 -32.21
N PRO A 26 -8.94 -15.62 -31.40
CA PRO A 26 -9.26 -15.32 -30.02
C PRO A 26 -7.97 -14.83 -29.36
N PRO A 27 -7.98 -13.71 -28.63
CA PRO A 27 -6.77 -13.17 -28.03
C PRO A 27 -6.08 -14.28 -27.27
N ALA A 28 -4.82 -14.55 -27.62
CA ALA A 28 -4.00 -15.55 -26.97
C ALA A 28 -4.23 -15.44 -25.47
N ARG A 29 -4.66 -16.55 -24.84
CA ARG A 29 -5.02 -16.60 -23.42
C ARG A 29 -3.83 -16.10 -22.60
N GLN A 30 -3.72 -14.79 -22.40
CA GLN A 30 -2.92 -14.24 -21.32
C GLN A 30 -3.41 -14.99 -20.09
N SER A 31 -2.48 -15.65 -19.39
CA SER A 31 -2.89 -16.51 -18.29
C SER A 31 -3.68 -15.62 -17.33
N THR A 32 -4.84 -16.09 -16.89
CA THR A 32 -5.70 -15.37 -15.93
C THR A 32 -4.91 -14.91 -14.70
N VAL A 33 -3.83 -15.62 -14.38
CA VAL A 33 -2.82 -15.29 -13.37
C VAL A 33 -2.12 -13.96 -13.68
N ALA A 34 -1.64 -13.74 -14.90
CA ALA A 34 -0.95 -12.50 -15.28
C ALA A 34 -1.87 -11.28 -15.18
N VAL A 35 -3.13 -11.41 -15.62
CA VAL A 35 -4.13 -10.34 -15.51
C VAL A 35 -4.46 -10.03 -14.05
N ARG A 36 -4.61 -11.07 -13.22
CA ARG A 36 -4.85 -10.92 -11.77
C ARG A 36 -3.67 -10.24 -11.08
N GLU A 37 -2.44 -10.59 -11.44
CA GLU A 37 -1.24 -9.98 -10.86
C GLU A 37 -1.15 -8.50 -11.21
N LEU A 38 -1.37 -8.13 -12.48
CA LEU A 38 -1.39 -6.72 -12.91
C LEU A 38 -2.48 -5.92 -12.19
N PHE A 39 -3.67 -6.50 -12.04
CA PHE A 39 -4.75 -5.89 -11.27
C PHE A 39 -4.31 -5.63 -9.82
N TRP A 40 -3.75 -6.63 -9.15
CA TRP A 40 -3.30 -6.49 -7.76
C TRP A 40 -2.19 -5.46 -7.61
N GLN A 41 -1.20 -5.46 -8.50
CA GLN A 41 -0.15 -4.45 -8.50
C GLN A 41 -0.74 -3.04 -8.63
N ASN A 42 -1.71 -2.83 -9.51
CA ASN A 42 -2.38 -1.53 -9.64
C ASN A 42 -3.11 -1.14 -8.34
N VAL A 43 -3.84 -2.06 -7.71
CA VAL A 43 -4.51 -1.79 -6.43
C VAL A 43 -3.50 -1.36 -5.35
N ILE A 44 -2.39 -2.12 -5.20
CA ILE A 44 -1.37 -1.79 -4.20
C ILE A 44 -0.71 -0.44 -4.50
N ARG A 45 -0.44 -0.15 -5.77
CA ARG A 45 0.13 1.14 -6.20
C ARG A 45 -0.78 2.31 -5.81
N GLU A 46 -2.07 2.22 -6.09
CA GLU A 46 -3.04 3.28 -5.75
C GLU A 46 -3.13 3.48 -4.24
N MET A 47 -3.11 2.40 -3.45
CA MET A 47 -3.11 2.47 -1.99
C MET A 47 -1.83 3.14 -1.46
N LEU A 48 -0.65 2.72 -1.90
CA LEU A 48 0.62 3.32 -1.46
C LEU A 48 0.75 4.79 -1.88
N THR A 49 0.26 5.13 -3.07
CA THR A 49 0.23 6.51 -3.56
C THR A 49 -0.69 7.36 -2.69
N SER A 50 -1.87 6.85 -2.34
CA SER A 50 -2.81 7.52 -1.43
C SER A 50 -2.20 7.74 -0.05
N LEU A 51 -1.53 6.72 0.51
CA LEU A 51 -0.83 6.83 1.79
C LEU A 51 0.31 7.85 1.75
N SER A 52 1.05 7.93 0.65
CA SER A 52 2.10 8.93 0.48
C SER A 52 1.53 10.36 0.47
N ILE A 53 0.41 10.58 -0.23
CA ILE A 53 -0.29 11.88 -0.22
C ILE A 53 -0.74 12.23 1.20
N LEU A 54 -1.31 11.28 1.95
CA LEU A 54 -1.73 11.50 3.33
C LEU A 54 -0.55 11.83 4.25
N SER A 55 0.57 11.11 4.10
CA SER A 55 1.79 11.39 4.87
C SER A 55 2.34 12.80 4.58
N LEU A 56 2.40 13.21 3.31
CA LEU A 56 2.82 14.55 2.91
C LEU A 56 1.92 15.64 3.50
N GLN A 57 0.59 15.43 3.48
CA GLN A 57 -0.36 16.35 4.10
C GLN A 57 -0.14 16.46 5.61
N GLN A 58 0.14 15.36 6.28
CA GLN A 58 0.42 15.34 7.71
C GLN A 58 1.72 16.07 8.05
N ALA A 59 2.79 15.82 7.30
CA ALA A 59 4.07 16.53 7.47
C ALA A 59 3.90 18.06 7.26
N ALA A 60 3.09 18.46 6.28
CA ALA A 60 2.76 19.86 6.03
C ALA A 60 1.95 20.47 7.19
N LYS A 61 0.96 19.75 7.72
CA LYS A 61 0.17 20.19 8.89
C LYS A 61 1.03 20.37 10.14
N VAL A 62 1.90 19.41 10.47
CA VAL A 62 2.83 19.51 11.60
C VAL A 62 3.76 20.71 11.44
N SER A 63 4.24 20.96 10.22
CA SER A 63 5.10 22.11 9.93
C SER A 63 4.35 23.45 10.05
N ALA A 64 3.09 23.51 9.61
CA ALA A 64 2.26 24.71 9.71
C ALA A 64 1.79 24.99 11.14
N GLY A 65 1.45 23.96 11.92
CA GLY A 65 1.05 24.09 13.32
C GLY A 65 2.17 24.64 14.22
N ARG A 66 3.44 24.36 13.88
CA ARG A 66 4.60 24.97 14.56
C ARG A 66 4.75 26.47 14.28
N LEU A 67 4.12 26.98 13.22
CA LEU A 67 4.22 28.38 12.79
C LEU A 67 2.98 29.22 13.15
N SER A 68 1.87 28.58 13.51
CA SER A 68 0.65 29.26 13.91
C SER A 68 0.56 29.33 15.43
N PRO A 69 0.78 30.50 16.07
CA PRO A 69 0.47 30.63 17.49
C PRO A 69 -1.03 30.43 17.65
N THR A 70 -1.43 29.37 18.35
CA THR A 70 -2.83 29.13 18.71
C THR A 70 -3.34 30.39 19.42
N PRO A 71 -4.37 31.08 18.90
CA PRO A 71 -4.92 32.22 19.60
C PRO A 71 -5.57 31.69 20.88
N THR A 72 -4.92 31.92 22.02
CA THR A 72 -5.53 31.69 23.33
C THR A 72 -6.70 32.64 23.46
N ILE A 73 -7.90 32.20 23.11
CA ILE A 73 -9.13 32.95 23.37
C ILE A 73 -9.41 32.78 24.87
N ILE A 74 -8.92 33.74 25.66
CA ILE A 74 -9.27 33.89 27.07
C ILE A 74 -10.63 34.59 27.09
N ASP A 75 -11.69 33.82 26.94
CA ASP A 75 -13.02 34.33 27.26
C ASP A 75 -13.43 33.73 28.60
N THR A 76 -13.40 34.51 29.66
CA THR A 76 -14.20 34.23 30.87
C THR A 76 -14.15 35.39 31.87
N PRO A 77 -15.25 35.68 32.57
CA PRO A 77 -15.20 36.18 33.95
C PRO A 77 -15.01 35.05 34.99
N THR A 78 -15.15 33.77 34.61
CA THR A 78 -15.00 32.57 35.47
C THR A 78 -13.66 31.82 35.39
N GLY A 79 -12.68 32.27 34.61
CA GLY A 79 -11.30 31.73 34.61
C GLY A 79 -11.13 30.28 34.17
N GLN A 80 -12.08 29.68 33.45
CA GLN A 80 -11.89 28.35 32.87
C GLN A 80 -11.25 28.46 31.49
N ILE A 81 -10.03 27.94 31.37
CA ILE A 81 -9.33 27.77 30.09
C ILE A 81 -9.85 26.47 29.47
N THR A 82 -10.89 26.55 28.65
CA THR A 82 -11.24 25.46 27.74
C THR A 82 -10.33 25.56 26.51
N GLN A 83 -9.34 24.67 26.43
CA GLN A 83 -8.74 24.35 25.14
C GLN A 83 -9.81 23.59 24.34
N ASP A 84 -10.45 24.25 23.39
CA ASP A 84 -11.14 23.57 22.28
C ASP A 84 -10.03 22.91 21.43
N GLY A 85 -9.60 21.74 21.86
CA GLY A 85 -8.66 20.88 21.16
C GLY A 85 -9.41 19.99 20.17
N PRO A 86 -8.94 19.83 18.93
CA PRO A 86 -9.65 19.12 17.88
C PRO A 86 -9.47 17.60 18.04
N ASP A 87 -10.50 16.90 18.52
CA ASP A 87 -10.52 15.43 18.61
C ASP A 87 -10.35 14.74 17.22
N GLU A 88 -10.52 15.47 16.11
CA GLU A 88 -10.25 14.95 14.76
C GLU A 88 -8.75 14.92 14.38
N GLU A 89 -7.87 15.65 15.07
CA GLU A 89 -6.43 15.69 14.73
C GLU A 89 -5.67 14.42 15.14
N GLU A 90 -6.12 13.70 16.17
CA GLU A 90 -5.50 12.45 16.63
C GLU A 90 -5.70 11.29 15.64
N SER A 91 -6.83 11.28 14.93
CA SER A 91 -7.20 10.17 14.03
C SER A 91 -6.27 10.02 12.81
N GLY A 92 -5.64 11.12 12.36
CA GLY A 92 -4.67 11.08 11.26
C GLY A 92 -3.28 10.60 11.69
N LEU A 93 -2.87 10.91 12.93
CA LEU A 93 -1.61 10.43 13.54
C LEU A 93 -1.68 8.95 13.86
N ALA A 94 -2.86 8.49 14.26
CA ALA A 94 -3.17 7.10 14.51
C ALA A 94 -2.90 6.14 13.32
N LEU A 95 -2.95 6.60 12.07
CA LEU A 95 -2.76 5.70 10.93
C LEU A 95 -1.29 5.25 10.75
N PHE A 96 -0.33 6.09 11.16
CA PHE A 96 1.11 5.92 10.90
C PHE A 96 1.92 5.52 12.14
N ASP A 97 1.24 4.98 13.15
CA ASP A 97 1.86 4.49 14.39
C ASP A 97 2.39 3.04 14.29
N GLY A 98 2.28 2.43 13.10
CA GLY A 98 2.71 1.05 12.84
C GLY A 98 1.58 0.01 12.86
N ARG A 99 0.34 0.42 13.11
CA ARG A 99 -0.84 -0.45 12.96
C ARG A 99 -1.08 -0.88 11.53
N LEU A 100 -0.87 0.04 10.59
CA LEU A 100 -0.86 -0.28 9.16
C LEU A 100 0.51 -0.82 8.76
N ALA A 101 0.52 -1.90 7.99
CA ALA A 101 1.74 -2.53 7.48
C ALA A 101 1.54 -3.08 6.08
N VAL A 102 2.63 -3.21 5.33
CA VAL A 102 2.68 -4.04 4.12
C VAL A 102 3.17 -5.45 4.46
N ILE A 103 2.70 -6.44 3.73
CA ILE A 103 3.21 -7.82 3.77
C ILE A 103 4.05 -8.08 2.54
N THR A 104 5.31 -8.50 2.72
CA THR A 104 6.21 -8.81 1.60
C THR A 104 5.98 -10.21 1.05
N THR A 105 6.57 -10.52 -0.10
CA THR A 105 6.63 -11.88 -0.67
C THR A 105 7.21 -12.92 0.28
N GLN A 106 8.07 -12.51 1.21
CA GLN A 106 8.69 -13.37 2.22
C GLN A 106 7.78 -13.56 3.45
N GLY A 107 6.60 -12.95 3.47
CA GLY A 107 5.70 -12.95 4.62
C GLY A 107 6.07 -11.94 5.71
N THR A 108 7.11 -11.12 5.49
CA THR A 108 7.54 -10.10 6.45
C THR A 108 6.52 -8.98 6.54
N ARG A 109 6.11 -8.61 7.75
CA ARG A 109 5.25 -7.45 8.03
C ARG A 109 6.11 -6.20 8.21
N VAL A 110 6.01 -5.24 7.31
CA VAL A 110 6.73 -3.96 7.41
C VAL A 110 5.74 -2.87 7.86
N PRO A 111 5.80 -2.39 9.12
CA PRO A 111 4.92 -1.34 9.61
C PRO A 111 5.19 -0.01 8.90
N ILE A 112 4.12 0.74 8.66
CA ILE A 112 4.17 1.99 7.90
C ILE A 112 4.05 3.16 8.87
N ALA A 113 5.12 3.93 8.98
CA ALA A 113 5.10 5.28 9.54
C ALA A 113 5.18 6.36 8.46
N ASP A 114 5.69 6.03 7.27
CA ASP A 114 5.76 6.94 6.13
C ASP A 114 5.94 6.15 4.84
N VAL A 115 5.47 6.69 3.71
CA VAL A 115 5.61 6.09 2.38
C VAL A 115 5.97 7.17 1.36
N HIS A 116 7.04 6.94 0.61
CA HIS A 116 7.49 7.80 -0.48
C HIS A 116 7.64 6.99 -1.77
N PRO A 117 6.97 7.37 -2.87
CA PRO A 117 7.24 6.77 -4.16
C PRO A 117 8.66 7.13 -4.60
N MET A 118 9.43 6.12 -4.99
CA MET A 118 10.75 6.29 -5.59
C MET A 118 10.60 6.10 -7.11
N PHE A 119 10.73 7.19 -7.85
CA PHE A 119 10.58 7.14 -9.31
C PHE A 119 11.62 6.21 -9.94
N ALA A 120 11.14 5.27 -10.76
CA ALA A 120 11.98 4.55 -11.72
C ALA A 120 11.78 5.24 -13.08
N CYS A 121 12.85 5.79 -13.65
CA CYS A 121 12.85 6.64 -14.85
C CYS A 121 11.81 6.23 -15.91
N GLY A 122 10.91 7.16 -16.26
CA GLY A 122 10.09 7.03 -17.46
C GLY A 122 10.97 6.96 -18.70
N ILE A 123 10.72 5.96 -19.53
CA ILE A 123 11.34 5.88 -20.85
C ILE A 123 10.67 6.96 -21.68
N ALA A 124 11.44 7.92 -22.21
CA ALA A 124 10.94 8.94 -23.11
C ALA A 124 10.47 8.31 -24.43
N SER A 125 9.27 7.74 -24.46
CA SER A 125 8.66 7.23 -25.70
C SER A 125 7.75 8.31 -26.29
N ALA A 126 8.06 8.77 -27.49
CA ALA A 126 7.13 9.57 -28.28
C ALA A 126 6.02 8.67 -28.85
N GLY A 127 4.75 8.98 -28.56
CA GLY A 127 3.59 8.23 -29.04
C GLY A 127 2.65 7.72 -27.93
N PRO A 128 1.68 6.84 -28.24
CA PRO A 128 0.73 6.26 -27.27
C PRO A 128 1.38 5.48 -26.10
N GLY A 129 2.70 5.25 -26.13
CA GLY A 129 3.48 4.73 -25.00
C GLY A 129 3.59 5.66 -23.79
N ARG A 130 3.22 6.95 -23.92
CA ARG A 130 3.26 7.93 -22.83
C ARG A 130 2.31 7.60 -21.68
N SER A 131 1.08 7.13 -21.96
CA SER A 131 0.16 6.76 -20.87
C SER A 131 0.62 5.49 -20.15
N LEU A 132 1.28 4.56 -20.86
CA LEU A 132 1.93 3.40 -20.25
C LEU A 132 3.12 3.82 -19.38
N SER A 133 3.94 4.78 -19.82
CA SER A 133 5.07 5.32 -19.05
C SER A 133 4.61 5.95 -17.73
N THR A 134 3.53 6.73 -17.74
CA THR A 134 2.96 7.34 -16.52
C THR A 134 2.34 6.30 -15.57
N SER A 135 1.76 5.22 -16.10
CA SER A 135 1.29 4.08 -15.28
C SER A 135 2.42 3.16 -14.79
N VAL A 136 3.63 3.25 -15.35
CA VAL A 136 4.80 2.42 -15.00
C VAL A 136 5.73 3.13 -13.99
N GLU A 137 5.75 4.46 -13.94
CA GLU A 137 6.79 5.30 -13.31
C GLU A 137 6.99 5.18 -11.78
N CYS A 138 6.09 4.54 -11.03
CA CYS A 138 6.29 4.25 -9.60
C CYS A 138 6.19 2.75 -9.30
N SER A 139 7.26 2.00 -9.59
CA SER A 139 7.35 0.57 -9.22
C SER A 139 8.09 0.34 -7.92
N VAL A 140 8.67 1.36 -7.29
CA VAL A 140 9.45 1.23 -6.05
C VAL A 140 8.95 2.24 -5.03
N PHE A 141 8.78 1.81 -3.79
CA PHE A 141 8.36 2.65 -2.68
C PHE A 141 9.38 2.55 -1.55
N GLN A 142 9.69 3.69 -0.95
CA GLN A 142 10.42 3.77 0.29
C GLN A 142 9.42 3.83 1.44
N ILE A 143 9.49 2.87 2.36
CA ILE A 143 8.63 2.77 3.54
C ILE A 143 9.50 2.98 4.78
N ARG A 144 9.15 3.97 5.60
CA ARG A 144 9.78 4.18 6.92
C ARG A 144 8.92 3.50 7.98
N THR A 145 9.54 2.74 8.87
CA THR A 145 8.87 2.15 10.03
C THR A 145 8.82 3.14 11.19
N PRO A 146 7.92 2.97 12.19
CA PRO A 146 7.90 3.85 13.36
C PRO A 146 9.23 3.93 14.13
N PRO A 147 10.00 2.82 14.29
CA PRO A 147 11.36 2.88 14.84
C PRO A 147 12.37 3.66 13.99
N GLY A 148 12.05 4.00 12.74
CA GLY A 148 12.91 4.76 11.84
C GLY A 148 13.69 3.92 10.83
N GLU A 149 13.47 2.61 10.77
CA GLU A 149 14.06 1.78 9.70
C GLU A 149 13.46 2.15 8.35
N VAL A 150 14.23 1.99 7.28
CA VAL A 150 13.81 2.37 5.92
C VAL A 150 13.94 1.18 4.99
N TYR A 151 12.82 0.78 4.39
CA TYR A 151 12.72 -0.29 3.42
C TYR A 151 12.49 0.30 2.04
N THR A 152 13.22 -0.16 1.02
CA THR A 152 12.99 0.22 -0.38
C THR A 152 12.48 -1.00 -1.12
N LEU A 153 11.17 -1.05 -1.36
CA LEU A 153 10.48 -2.23 -1.85
C LEU A 153 9.91 -1.99 -3.25
N PRO A 154 10.20 -2.88 -4.23
CA PRO A 154 9.46 -2.89 -5.47
C PRO A 154 8.02 -3.37 -5.25
N LEU A 155 7.10 -2.88 -6.07
CA LEU A 155 5.68 -3.21 -6.00
C LEU A 155 5.42 -4.72 -6.12
N SER A 156 6.24 -5.43 -6.92
CA SER A 156 6.17 -6.89 -7.07
C SER A 156 6.55 -7.66 -5.80
N GLU A 157 7.22 -7.01 -4.84
CA GLU A 157 7.55 -7.59 -3.55
C GLU A 157 6.41 -7.44 -2.53
N ILE A 158 5.47 -6.52 -2.75
CA ILE A 158 4.38 -6.25 -1.82
C ILE A 158 3.17 -7.11 -2.19
N ARG A 159 2.73 -7.96 -1.26
CA ARG A 159 1.61 -8.90 -1.46
C ARG A 159 0.28 -8.40 -0.92
N GLY A 160 0.29 -7.48 0.02
CA GLY A 160 -0.93 -6.95 0.61
C GLY A 160 -0.68 -5.95 1.72
N PHE A 161 -1.78 -5.47 2.28
CA PHE A 161 -1.80 -4.64 3.47
C PHE A 161 -2.35 -5.43 4.64
N HIS A 162 -1.88 -5.07 5.82
CA HIS A 162 -2.37 -5.61 7.07
C HIS A 162 -2.59 -4.46 8.04
N SER A 163 -3.78 -4.42 8.67
CA SER A 163 -4.14 -3.45 9.69
C SER A 163 -4.39 -4.18 11.00
N LEU A 164 -3.73 -3.73 12.07
CA LEU A 164 -4.05 -4.17 13.43
C LEU A 164 -5.11 -3.24 14.03
N SER A 165 -6.08 -3.81 14.75
CA SER A 165 -7.01 -3.00 15.53
C SER A 165 -6.29 -2.41 16.76
N PRO A 166 -6.78 -1.27 17.30
CA PRO A 166 -6.21 -0.69 18.51
C PRO A 166 -6.15 -1.68 19.67
N GLU A 167 -7.24 -2.44 19.86
CA GLU A 167 -7.39 -3.40 20.96
C GLU A 167 -6.37 -4.53 20.86
N LEU A 168 -6.13 -5.02 19.64
CA LEU A 168 -5.16 -6.08 19.39
C LEU A 168 -3.71 -5.61 19.64
N VAL A 169 -3.40 -4.35 19.36
CA VAL A 169 -2.08 -3.78 19.65
C VAL A 169 -1.85 -3.72 21.16
N GLU A 170 -2.86 -3.29 21.91
CA GLU A 170 -2.80 -3.23 23.37
C GLU A 170 -2.64 -4.63 23.99
N GLU A 171 -3.38 -5.63 23.50
CA GLU A 171 -3.26 -7.03 23.94
C GLU A 171 -1.86 -7.60 23.63
N LEU A 172 -1.34 -7.34 22.43
CA LEU A 172 0.02 -7.74 22.05
C LEU A 172 1.07 -7.05 22.93
N GLN A 173 0.85 -5.79 23.29
CA GLN A 173 1.72 -5.05 24.20
C GLN A 173 1.75 -5.68 25.58
N GLN A 174 0.58 -5.93 26.17
CA GLN A 174 0.48 -6.56 27.48
C GLN A 174 1.12 -7.96 27.49
N THR A 175 0.97 -8.73 26.42
CA THR A 175 1.55 -10.06 26.28
C THR A 175 3.08 -10.01 26.19
N ALA A 176 3.62 -9.10 25.38
CA ALA A 176 5.07 -8.92 25.25
C ALA A 176 5.72 -8.46 26.57
N GLU A 177 5.08 -7.51 27.28
CA GLU A 177 5.54 -7.06 28.59
C GLU A 177 5.54 -8.19 29.62
N GLN A 178 4.52 -9.05 29.61
CA GLN A 178 4.47 -10.24 30.47
C GLN A 178 5.59 -11.23 30.15
N GLN A 179 5.82 -11.53 28.87
CA GLN A 179 6.90 -12.44 28.45
C GLN A 179 8.29 -11.91 28.83
N ILE A 180 8.54 -10.60 28.69
CA ILE A 180 9.81 -10.01 29.10
C ILE A 180 10.01 -10.12 30.61
N ARG A 181 8.95 -9.87 31.40
CA ARG A 181 9.01 -10.03 32.87
C ARG A 181 9.25 -11.49 33.29
N GLU A 182 8.71 -12.44 32.55
CA GLU A 182 8.93 -13.87 32.80
C GLU A 182 10.31 -14.36 32.34
N ALA A 183 10.85 -13.81 31.26
CA ALA A 183 12.18 -14.16 30.73
C ALA A 183 13.33 -13.49 31.49
N ASN A 184 13.15 -12.26 31.96
CA ASN A 184 14.13 -11.53 32.78
C ASN A 184 13.88 -11.78 34.27
N GLY A 185 14.04 -13.05 34.67
CA GLY A 185 14.27 -13.38 36.07
C GLY A 185 15.64 -12.87 36.50
N ASP A 186 15.66 -11.69 37.14
CA ASP A 186 16.80 -11.07 37.81
C ASP A 186 17.96 -10.62 36.87
N ASP A 187 18.24 -9.30 36.87
CA ASP A 187 19.39 -8.64 36.23
C ASP A 187 19.51 -8.66 34.68
N SER A 188 18.78 -7.75 34.01
CA SER A 188 19.40 -6.77 33.09
C SER A 188 18.38 -5.81 32.49
N GLU A 189 18.57 -4.51 32.74
CA GLU A 189 17.93 -3.39 32.02
C GLU A 189 18.37 -3.40 30.54
N THR A 190 17.65 -4.15 29.70
CA THR A 190 17.63 -3.84 28.27
C THR A 190 16.38 -3.02 27.98
N ASP A 191 16.56 -1.70 28.01
CA ASP A 191 15.61 -0.69 27.56
C ASP A 191 15.47 -0.76 26.03
N GLN A 192 14.80 -1.80 25.53
CA GLN A 192 14.45 -1.92 24.12
C GLN A 192 13.01 -1.44 23.90
N PRO A 193 12.76 -0.53 22.95
CA PRO A 193 11.41 -0.06 22.68
C PRO A 193 10.53 -1.19 22.16
N PHE A 194 9.27 -1.19 22.61
CA PHE A 194 8.23 -2.19 22.39
C PHE A 194 8.18 -2.79 20.96
N GLY A 195 8.37 -1.96 19.93
CA GLY A 195 8.33 -2.40 18.54
C GLY A 195 9.41 -3.42 18.14
N PHE A 196 10.54 -3.46 18.85
CA PHE A 196 11.65 -4.37 18.54
C PHE A 196 11.51 -5.74 19.21
N ALA A 197 10.96 -5.79 20.44
CA ALA A 197 10.78 -7.04 21.19
C ALA A 197 9.67 -7.94 20.59
N ALA A 198 8.53 -7.36 20.23
CA ALA A 198 7.43 -8.12 19.62
C ALA A 198 7.81 -8.73 18.25
N PHE A 199 8.61 -8.01 17.45
CA PHE A 199 9.02 -8.46 16.11
C PHE A 199 10.13 -9.53 16.16
N THR A 200 11.04 -9.42 17.14
CA THR A 200 12.13 -10.38 17.31
C THR A 200 11.70 -11.66 18.04
N SER A 201 10.64 -11.63 18.86
CA SER A 201 10.06 -12.85 19.46
C SER A 201 9.51 -13.79 18.38
N LEU A 202 8.72 -13.28 17.42
CA LEU A 202 8.18 -14.08 16.32
C LEU A 202 9.28 -14.69 15.44
N SER A 203 10.40 -13.98 15.28
CA SER A 203 11.54 -14.44 14.47
C SER A 203 12.46 -15.42 15.23
N ARG A 204 12.40 -15.45 16.57
CA ARG A 204 13.18 -16.36 17.43
C ARG A 204 12.49 -17.71 17.61
N GLU A 205 11.17 -17.74 17.55
CA GLU A 205 10.37 -18.97 17.69
C GLU A 205 10.68 -19.99 16.58
N ASP A 206 11.01 -19.52 15.36
CA ASP A 206 11.47 -20.35 14.23
C ASP A 206 12.91 -20.88 14.36
N ARG A 207 13.68 -20.46 15.39
CA ARG A 207 15.09 -20.84 15.59
C ARG A 207 15.34 -21.65 16.86
N ALA A 208 14.33 -22.35 17.37
CA ALA A 208 14.54 -23.36 18.41
C ALA A 208 15.48 -24.45 17.87
N PRO A 209 16.65 -24.69 18.49
CA PRO A 209 17.59 -25.69 18.00
C PRO A 209 17.07 -27.10 18.28
N ASP A 210 16.97 -27.90 17.22
CA ASP A 210 16.88 -29.35 17.22
C ASP A 210 18.09 -29.94 17.97
N GLN A 211 18.03 -29.97 19.30
CA GLN A 211 18.99 -30.68 20.14
C GLN A 211 18.48 -32.12 20.35
N GLY A 212 18.58 -32.93 19.30
CA GLY A 212 18.59 -34.38 19.44
C GLY A 212 19.84 -34.83 20.22
N PRO A 213 19.73 -35.82 21.12
CA PRO A 213 20.88 -36.30 21.88
C PRO A 213 21.86 -37.01 20.94
N ILE A 214 23.08 -36.46 20.81
CA ILE A 214 24.20 -37.17 20.20
C ILE A 214 24.65 -38.23 21.20
N ASP A 215 24.09 -39.43 21.07
CA ASP A 215 24.57 -40.64 21.74
C ASP A 215 25.96 -40.97 21.18
N ARG A 216 26.99 -40.85 22.03
CA ARG A 216 28.35 -41.34 21.76
C ARG A 216 28.60 -42.52 22.70
N SER A 217 28.42 -43.72 22.15
CA SER A 217 28.99 -44.96 22.66
C SER A 217 30.14 -45.41 21.76
#